data_AF-A0A538PR80-F1
#
_entry.id   AF-A0A538PR80-F1
#
_cell.length_a   1.000
_cell.length_b   1.000
_cell.length_c   1.000
_cell.angle_alpha   90.00
_cell.angle_beta   90.00
_cell.angle_gamma   90.00
#
_symmetry.space_group_name_H-M   'P 1'
#
loop_
_entity.id
_entity.type
_entity.pdbx_description
1 polymer ?
#
loop_
_entity_poly.entity_id
_entity_poly.type
_entity_poly.pdbx_seq_one_letter_code
_entity_poly.pdbx_strand_id
1 'polypeptide(L)'
;MSNANDMSTPVTRGELREELQRAIAPLATEAELASLATKDEIAQLATKAEIAQLATKAELAQAIAPLATKIELEVWGGALLARFESSERKLTQLIERSEQRFQEGLAGVEQRLSAELASHVKAVQESAATMIAGLDDKYKDLPGRVNRLETTVYDKRR
;
A
#
# COMPACT_ATOMS: atom_id res chain seq x y z
N MET A 1 -42.72 76.82 -92.72
CA MET A 1 -41.83 77.72 -91.95
C MET A 1 -41.44 76.98 -90.69
N SER A 2 -40.21 76.48 -90.68
CA SER A 2 -39.60 75.68 -89.62
C SER A 2 -39.43 76.57 -88.39
N ASN A 3 -40.19 76.32 -87.32
CA ASN A 3 -39.96 77.03 -86.07
C ASN A 3 -38.97 76.23 -85.23
N ALA A 4 -37.74 76.73 -85.27
CA ALA A 4 -36.72 76.72 -84.23
C ALA A 4 -36.76 75.59 -83.18
N ASN A 5 -35.80 74.68 -83.32
CA ASN A 5 -34.83 74.37 -82.27
C ASN A 5 -35.43 74.16 -80.86
N ASP A 6 -35.88 72.93 -80.62
CA ASP A 6 -35.78 72.29 -79.31
C ASP A 6 -34.28 72.09 -78.98
N MET A 7 -33.62 73.18 -78.56
CA MET A 7 -32.22 73.19 -78.14
C MET A 7 -32.18 73.15 -76.62
N SER A 8 -32.12 71.93 -76.09
CA SER A 8 -31.79 71.70 -74.68
C SER A 8 -30.47 72.41 -74.33
N THR A 9 -30.46 73.19 -73.24
CA THR A 9 -29.31 73.98 -72.80
C THR A 9 -28.09 73.07 -72.52
N PRO A 10 -26.85 73.50 -72.86
CA PRO A 10 -25.66 72.68 -72.62
C PRO A 10 -25.44 72.49 -71.12
N VAL A 11 -25.37 71.23 -70.67
CA VAL A 11 -25.07 70.86 -69.28
C VAL A 11 -23.69 71.38 -68.90
N THR A 12 -23.58 72.03 -67.75
CA THR A 12 -22.33 72.57 -67.24
C THR A 12 -21.50 71.52 -66.52
N ARG A 13 -20.19 71.73 -66.46
CA ARG A 13 -19.27 70.87 -65.67
C ARG A 13 -19.63 70.84 -64.19
N GLY A 14 -20.32 71.86 -63.68
CA GLY A 14 -20.81 71.94 -62.30
C GLY A 14 -21.97 70.98 -62.06
N GLU A 15 -22.98 71.02 -62.92
CA GLU A 15 -24.14 70.10 -62.89
C GLU A 15 -23.69 68.64 -62.97
N LEU A 16 -22.75 68.33 -63.85
CA LEU A 16 -22.13 67.00 -63.96
C LEU A 16 -21.40 66.55 -62.68
N ARG A 17 -20.72 67.48 -61.97
CA ARG A 17 -20.06 67.17 -60.70
C ARG A 17 -21.05 66.96 -59.57
N GLU A 18 -22.13 67.74 -59.53
CA GLU A 18 -23.19 67.58 -58.53
C GLU A 18 -23.94 66.26 -58.72
N GLU A 19 -24.26 65.90 -59.97
CA GLU A 19 -24.85 64.60 -60.29
C GLU A 19 -23.92 63.44 -59.91
N LEU A 20 -22.62 63.54 -60.21
CA LEU A 20 -21.63 62.53 -59.83
C LEU A 20 -21.50 62.42 -58.31
N GLN A 21 -21.44 63.55 -57.60
CA GLN A 21 -21.36 63.58 -56.14
C GLN A 21 -22.61 62.96 -55.51
N ARG A 22 -23.79 63.25 -56.07
CA ARG A 22 -25.07 62.68 -55.64
C ARG A 22 -25.15 61.18 -55.92
N ALA A 23 -24.53 60.72 -57.01
CA ALA A 23 -24.46 59.31 -57.36
C ALA A 23 -23.49 58.50 -56.47
N ILE A 24 -22.39 59.10 -56.00
CA ILE A 24 -21.40 58.41 -55.14
C ILE A 24 -21.64 58.60 -53.63
N ALA A 25 -22.36 59.65 -53.22
CA ALA A 25 -22.71 59.88 -51.81
C ALA A 25 -23.35 58.68 -51.08
N PRO A 26 -24.17 57.80 -51.71
CA PRO A 26 -24.71 56.62 -51.04
C PRO A 26 -23.76 55.41 -51.04
N LEU A 27 -22.57 55.48 -51.67
CA LEU A 27 -21.63 54.37 -51.70
C LEU A 27 -20.86 54.29 -50.38
N ALA A 28 -20.71 53.06 -49.87
CA ALA A 28 -19.91 52.80 -48.69
C ALA A 28 -18.41 53.07 -48.95
N THR A 29 -17.73 53.64 -47.97
CA THR A 29 -16.28 53.89 -48.01
C THR A 29 -15.49 52.63 -47.62
N GLU A 30 -14.21 52.57 -48.00
CA GLU A 30 -13.33 51.45 -47.60
C GLU A 30 -13.21 51.32 -46.07
N ALA A 31 -13.21 52.44 -45.34
CA ALA A 31 -13.18 52.45 -43.88
C ALA A 31 -14.47 51.85 -43.29
N GLU A 32 -15.62 52.11 -43.90
CA GLU A 32 -16.89 51.51 -43.49
C GLU A 32 -16.88 49.99 -43.75
N LEU A 33 -16.36 49.52 -44.87
CA LEU A 33 -16.25 48.08 -45.16
C LEU A 33 -15.23 47.37 -44.27
N ALA A 34 -14.10 48.00 -43.96
CA ALA A 34 -13.08 47.46 -43.06
C ALA A 34 -13.57 47.34 -41.60
N SER A 35 -14.63 48.06 -41.22
CA SER A 35 -15.25 47.96 -39.90
C SER A 35 -16.23 46.79 -39.76
N LEU A 36 -16.60 46.14 -40.87
CA LEU A 36 -17.52 45.01 -40.87
C LEU A 36 -16.79 43.71 -40.55
N ALA A 37 -17.43 42.86 -39.75
CA ALA A 37 -16.95 41.51 -39.51
C ALA A 37 -16.89 40.71 -40.82
N THR A 38 -15.76 40.07 -41.07
CA THR A 38 -15.54 39.21 -42.22
C THR A 38 -16.23 37.85 -42.03
N LYS A 39 -16.45 37.14 -43.14
CA LYS A 39 -17.02 35.78 -43.09
C LYS A 39 -16.13 34.81 -42.31
N ASP A 40 -14.81 34.98 -42.41
CA ASP A 40 -13.84 34.14 -41.73
C ASP A 40 -13.85 34.39 -40.21
N GLU A 41 -14.01 35.64 -39.77
CA GLU A 41 -14.19 35.98 -38.35
C GLU A 41 -15.46 35.36 -37.76
N ILE A 42 -16.57 35.40 -38.51
CA ILE A 42 -17.84 34.78 -38.08
C ILE A 42 -17.72 33.26 -38.03
N ALA A 43 -16.99 32.65 -38.96
CA ALA A 43 -16.79 31.20 -39.01
C ALA A 43 -16.00 30.65 -37.80
N GLN A 44 -15.22 31.49 -37.10
CA GLN A 44 -14.52 31.10 -35.87
C GLN A 44 -15.39 31.16 -34.61
N LEU A 45 -16.59 31.76 -34.68
CA LEU A 45 -17.47 31.86 -33.52
C LEU A 45 -18.13 30.51 -33.24
N ALA A 46 -18.12 30.11 -31.96
CA ALA A 46 -18.85 28.94 -31.51
C ALA A 46 -20.35 29.09 -31.81
N THR A 47 -20.90 28.09 -32.48
CA THR A 47 -22.32 28.00 -32.77
C THR A 47 -23.10 27.60 -31.53
N LYS A 48 -24.40 27.92 -31.52
CA LYS A 48 -25.30 27.47 -30.44
C LYS A 48 -25.34 25.95 -30.30
N ALA A 49 -25.18 25.22 -31.40
CA ALA A 49 -25.16 23.76 -31.40
C ALA A 49 -23.91 23.20 -30.68
N GLU A 50 -22.73 23.81 -30.91
CA GLU A 50 -21.49 23.42 -30.22
C GLU A 50 -21.57 23.71 -28.71
N ILE A 51 -22.12 24.85 -28.32
CA ILE A 51 -22.31 25.20 -26.89
C ILE A 51 -23.31 24.24 -26.22
N ALA A 52 -24.35 23.83 -26.93
CA ALA A 52 -25.35 22.90 -26.40
C ALA A 52 -24.81 21.48 -26.13
N GLN A 53 -23.65 21.12 -26.70
CA GLN A 53 -22.97 19.85 -26.41
C GLN A 53 -22.12 19.89 -25.13
N LEU A 54 -21.87 21.08 -24.57
CA LEU A 54 -21.08 21.22 -23.36
C LEU A 54 -21.87 20.75 -22.14
N ALA A 55 -21.22 19.97 -21.28
CA ALA A 55 -21.78 19.56 -20.00
C ALA A 55 -22.10 20.78 -19.15
N THR A 56 -23.33 20.83 -18.66
CA THR A 56 -23.79 21.82 -17.70
C THR A 56 -23.18 21.57 -16.32
N LYS A 57 -23.14 22.62 -15.49
CA LYS A 57 -22.70 22.49 -14.09
C LYS A 57 -23.53 21.48 -13.30
N ALA A 58 -24.83 21.36 -13.63
CA ALA A 58 -25.72 20.40 -12.99
C ALA A 58 -25.36 18.96 -13.36
N GLU A 59 -25.08 18.68 -14.63
CA GLU A 59 -24.62 17.37 -15.10
C GLU A 59 -23.28 16.98 -14.48
N LEU A 60 -22.32 17.92 -14.41
CA LEU A 60 -21.05 17.67 -13.72
C LEU A 60 -21.25 17.40 -12.23
N ALA A 61 -22.09 18.19 -11.55
CA ALA A 61 -22.41 17.98 -10.13
C ALA A 61 -23.06 16.60 -9.90
N GLN A 62 -23.97 16.19 -10.78
CA GLN A 62 -24.60 14.88 -10.71
C GLN A 62 -23.61 13.74 -10.98
N ALA A 63 -22.68 13.92 -11.93
CA ALA A 63 -21.66 12.94 -12.26
C ALA A 63 -20.66 12.73 -11.11
N ILE A 64 -20.30 13.79 -10.37
CA ILE A 64 -19.36 13.70 -9.24
C ILE A 64 -20.04 13.44 -7.89
N ALA A 65 -21.35 13.61 -7.77
CA ALA A 65 -22.10 13.38 -6.53
C ALA A 65 -21.86 12.00 -5.87
N PRO A 66 -21.72 10.87 -6.60
CA PRO A 66 -21.43 9.59 -5.97
C PRO A 66 -19.95 9.37 -5.62
N LEU A 67 -19.05 10.27 -6.02
CA LEU A 67 -17.62 10.11 -5.76
C LEU A 67 -17.30 10.49 -4.31
N ALA A 68 -16.47 9.67 -3.67
CA ALA A 68 -15.95 9.98 -2.35
C ALA A 68 -15.13 11.27 -2.41
N THR A 69 -15.37 12.15 -1.45
CA THR A 69 -14.56 13.34 -1.27
C THR A 69 -13.17 12.97 -0.78
N LYS A 70 -12.20 13.85 -1.03
CA LYS A 70 -10.83 13.67 -0.54
C LYS A 70 -10.79 13.44 0.98
N ILE A 71 -11.62 14.17 1.73
CA ILE A 71 -11.71 14.07 3.20
C ILE A 71 -12.19 12.69 3.61
N GLU A 72 -13.23 12.16 2.96
CA GLU A 72 -13.73 10.81 3.24
C GLU A 72 -12.63 9.76 3.00
N LEU A 73 -11.89 9.88 1.90
CA LEU A 73 -10.78 8.97 1.60
C LEU A 73 -9.64 9.07 2.62
N GLU A 74 -9.30 10.26 3.10
CA GLU A 74 -8.30 10.45 4.15
C GLU A 74 -8.75 9.81 5.48
N VAL A 75 -10.03 9.95 5.85
CA VAL A 75 -10.59 9.30 7.05
C VAL A 75 -10.57 7.78 6.92
N TRP A 76 -11.06 7.24 5.80
CA TRP A 76 -11.07 5.80 5.55
C TRP A 76 -9.64 5.23 5.48
N GLY A 77 -8.71 5.94 4.83
CA GLY A 77 -7.31 5.58 4.76
C GLY A 77 -6.63 5.55 6.12
N GLY A 78 -6.86 6.56 6.96
CA GLY A 78 -6.35 6.61 8.32
C GLY A 78 -6.90 5.49 9.21
N ALA A 79 -8.20 5.24 9.13
CA ALA A 79 -8.83 4.14 9.87
C ALA A 79 -8.31 2.75 9.42
N LEU A 80 -8.09 2.57 8.11
CA LEU A 80 -7.53 1.35 7.55
C LEU A 80 -6.09 1.14 8.01
N LEU A 81 -5.26 2.19 7.97
CA LEU A 81 -3.87 2.14 8.45
C LEU A 81 -3.80 1.77 9.94
N ALA A 82 -4.62 2.40 10.78
CA ALA A 82 -4.68 2.08 12.21
C ALA A 82 -5.07 0.61 12.46
N ARG A 83 -5.97 0.05 11.64
CA ARG A 83 -6.32 -1.38 11.71
C ARG A 83 -5.16 -2.28 11.30
N PHE A 84 -4.42 -1.93 10.24
CA PHE A 84 -3.22 -2.66 9.83
C PHE A 84 -2.16 -2.64 10.92
N GLU A 85 -1.81 -1.47 11.44
CA GLU A 85 -0.85 -1.34 12.54
C GLU A 85 -1.29 -2.13 13.78
N SER A 86 -2.58 -2.10 14.12
CA SER A 86 -3.10 -2.93 15.22
C SER A 86 -2.94 -4.42 14.95
N SER A 87 -3.14 -4.86 13.72
CA SER A 87 -3.00 -6.28 13.34
C SER A 87 -1.55 -6.72 13.37
N GLU A 88 -0.62 -5.91 12.89
CA GLU A 88 0.82 -6.17 12.93
C GLU A 88 1.31 -6.29 14.38
N ARG A 89 0.92 -5.33 15.25
CA ARG A 89 1.26 -5.41 16.68
C ARG A 89 0.78 -6.71 17.33
N LYS A 90 -0.43 -7.17 16.99
CA LYS A 90 -0.97 -8.44 17.51
C LYS A 90 -0.17 -9.64 17.01
N LEU A 91 0.24 -9.64 15.75
CA LEU A 91 1.07 -10.71 15.17
C LEU A 91 2.43 -10.76 15.83
N THR A 92 3.11 -9.63 16.00
CA THR A 92 4.39 -9.55 16.71
C THR A 92 4.26 -10.09 18.13
N GLN A 93 3.23 -9.68 18.87
CA GLN A 93 2.97 -10.19 20.23
C GLN A 93 2.69 -11.69 20.26
N LEU A 94 1.99 -12.24 19.26
CA LEU A 94 1.75 -13.68 19.15
C LEU A 94 3.05 -14.45 18.90
N ILE A 95 3.92 -13.92 18.04
CA ILE A 95 5.23 -14.49 17.75
C ILE A 95 6.07 -14.50 19.02
N GLU A 96 6.24 -13.35 19.68
CA GLU A 96 7.01 -13.23 20.92
C GLU A 96 6.48 -14.17 22.01
N ARG A 97 5.16 -14.23 22.20
CA ARG A 97 4.54 -15.15 23.17
C ARG A 97 4.75 -16.61 22.80
N SER A 98 4.75 -16.94 21.50
CA SER A 98 5.01 -18.31 21.05
C SER A 98 6.46 -18.69 21.32
N GLU A 99 7.41 -17.82 20.99
CA GLU A 99 8.85 -18.01 21.21
C GLU A 99 9.14 -18.16 22.70
N GLN A 100 8.57 -17.31 23.54
CA GLN A 100 8.71 -17.41 24.99
C GLN A 100 8.20 -18.75 25.51
N ARG A 101 7.01 -19.20 25.09
CA ARG A 101 6.48 -20.50 25.52
C ARG A 101 7.33 -21.68 25.04
N PHE A 102 7.89 -21.59 23.85
CA PHE A 102 8.83 -22.61 23.35
C PHE A 102 10.11 -22.62 24.17
N GLN A 103 10.69 -21.46 24.47
CA GLN A 103 11.89 -21.35 25.30
C GLN A 103 11.66 -21.87 26.72
N GLU A 104 10.57 -21.48 27.36
CA GLU A 104 10.18 -21.98 28.69
C GLU A 104 9.93 -23.49 28.67
N GLY A 105 9.29 -24.00 27.61
CA GLY A 105 9.07 -25.43 27.42
C GLY A 105 10.38 -26.22 27.30
N LEU A 106 11.32 -25.73 26.49
CA LEU A 106 12.64 -26.35 26.30
C LEU A 106 13.45 -26.34 27.60
N ALA A 107 13.50 -25.20 28.29
CA ALA A 107 14.17 -25.08 29.59
C ALA A 107 13.55 -26.04 30.63
N GLY A 108 12.22 -26.17 30.63
CA GLY A 108 11.52 -27.11 31.51
C GLY A 108 11.84 -28.58 31.20
N VAL A 109 11.97 -28.95 29.93
CA VAL A 109 12.38 -30.30 29.53
C VAL A 109 13.82 -30.59 29.92
N GLU A 110 14.74 -29.65 29.66
CA GLU A 110 16.14 -29.76 30.05
C GLU A 110 16.30 -29.95 31.57
N GLN A 111 15.54 -29.18 32.35
CA GLN A 111 15.56 -29.28 33.81
C GLN A 111 15.04 -30.65 34.30
N ARG A 112 13.94 -31.16 33.72
CA ARG A 112 13.39 -32.48 34.08
C ARG A 112 14.35 -33.61 33.73
N LEU A 113 14.90 -33.61 32.52
CA LEU A 113 15.87 -34.60 32.08
C LEU A 113 17.12 -34.60 32.98
N SER A 114 17.64 -33.42 33.31
CA SER A 114 18.76 -33.27 34.23
C SER A 114 18.44 -33.83 35.62
N ALA A 115 17.23 -33.57 36.14
CA ALA A 115 16.80 -34.09 37.43
C ALA A 115 16.59 -35.61 37.43
N GLU A 116 15.98 -36.16 36.37
CA GLU A 116 15.80 -37.60 36.20
C GLU A 116 17.15 -38.31 36.07
N LEU A 117 18.07 -37.79 35.24
CA LEU A 117 19.44 -38.30 35.13
C LEU A 117 20.15 -38.31 36.48
N ALA A 118 20.08 -37.22 37.24
CA ALA A 118 20.68 -37.14 38.57
C ALA A 118 20.08 -38.17 39.54
N SER A 119 18.75 -38.35 39.52
CA SER A 119 18.06 -39.35 40.33
C SER A 119 18.46 -40.78 39.94
N HIS A 120 18.54 -41.08 38.64
CA HIS A 120 18.95 -42.39 38.14
C HIS A 120 20.41 -42.70 38.52
N VAL A 121 21.32 -41.73 38.36
CA VAL A 121 22.73 -41.88 38.77
C VAL A 121 22.82 -42.17 40.27
N LYS A 122 22.06 -41.44 41.10
CA LYS A 122 22.03 -41.67 42.54
C LYS A 122 21.51 -43.06 42.89
N ALA A 123 20.41 -43.50 42.27
CA ALA A 123 19.85 -44.84 42.50
C ALA A 123 20.83 -45.96 42.09
N VAL A 124 21.55 -45.79 40.97
CA VAL A 124 22.60 -46.72 40.54
C VAL A 124 23.76 -46.75 41.53
N GLN A 125 24.20 -45.59 42.03
CA GLN A 125 25.26 -45.49 43.03
C GLN A 125 24.86 -46.17 44.35
N GLU A 126 23.64 -45.98 44.83
CA GLU A 126 23.11 -46.63 46.04
C GLU A 126 22.99 -48.15 45.87
N SER A 127 22.52 -48.60 44.71
CA SER A 127 22.45 -50.02 44.36
C SER A 127 23.85 -50.67 44.32
N ALA A 128 24.82 -50.01 43.68
CA ALA A 128 26.21 -50.45 43.67
C ALA A 128 26.81 -50.52 45.08
N ALA A 129 26.58 -49.49 45.91
CA ALA A 129 27.03 -49.48 47.30
C ALA A 129 26.45 -50.65 48.11
N THR A 130 25.16 -50.95 47.90
CA THR A 130 24.47 -52.06 48.55
C THR A 130 25.04 -53.41 48.10
N MET A 131 25.28 -53.59 46.80
CA MET A 131 25.92 -54.81 46.26
C MET A 131 27.35 -54.98 46.80
N ILE A 132 28.14 -53.91 46.87
CA ILE A 132 29.50 -53.94 47.43
C ILE A 132 29.45 -54.31 48.92
N ALA A 133 28.56 -53.71 49.70
CA ALA A 133 28.41 -54.06 51.12
C ALA A 133 28.01 -55.53 51.33
N GLY A 134 27.07 -56.04 50.51
CA GLY A 134 26.69 -57.46 50.55
C GLY A 134 27.83 -58.41 50.16
N LEU A 135 28.70 -58.01 49.23
CA LEU A 135 29.93 -58.74 48.94
C LEU A 135 30.90 -58.68 50.12
N ASP A 136 31.14 -57.50 50.70
CA ASP A 136 32.04 -57.35 51.85
C ASP A 136 31.62 -58.25 53.02
N ASP A 137 30.32 -58.27 53.35
CA ASP A 137 29.76 -59.15 54.38
C ASP A 137 29.94 -60.65 54.05
N LYS A 138 29.70 -61.06 52.79
CA LYS A 138 29.85 -62.45 52.35
C LYS A 138 31.31 -62.93 52.42
N TYR A 139 32.26 -62.04 52.22
CA TYR A 139 33.70 -62.34 52.23
C TYR A 139 34.38 -61.94 53.55
N LYS A 140 33.63 -61.47 54.55
CA LYS A 140 34.16 -61.07 55.86
C LYS A 140 34.87 -62.21 56.61
N ASP A 141 34.39 -63.44 56.45
CA ASP A 141 34.95 -64.62 57.11
C ASP A 141 36.05 -65.32 56.31
N LEU A 142 36.39 -64.81 55.11
CA LEU A 142 37.42 -65.40 54.26
C LEU A 142 38.76 -65.58 54.97
N PRO A 143 39.29 -64.60 55.73
CA PRO A 143 40.55 -64.75 56.42
C PRO A 143 40.55 -65.96 57.36
N GLY A 144 39.44 -66.20 58.06
CA GLY A 144 39.27 -67.36 58.93
C GLY A 144 39.17 -68.68 58.15
N ARG A 145 38.45 -68.69 57.02
CA ARG A 145 38.34 -69.86 56.13
C ARG A 145 39.68 -70.22 55.49
N VAL A 146 40.42 -69.22 55.02
CA VAL A 146 41.77 -69.37 54.46
C VAL A 146 42.71 -69.93 55.53
N ASN A 147 42.73 -69.35 56.73
CA ASN A 147 43.59 -69.84 57.82
C ASN A 147 43.29 -71.30 58.22
N ARG A 148 42.00 -71.70 58.27
CA ARG A 148 41.62 -73.11 58.51
C ARG A 148 42.10 -74.04 57.40
N LEU A 149 41.99 -73.63 56.14
CA LEU A 149 42.47 -74.40 55.00
C LEU A 149 44.01 -74.50 55.00
N GLU A 150 44.71 -73.41 55.26
CA GLU A 150 46.17 -73.37 55.37
C GLU A 150 46.65 -74.31 56.48
N THR A 151 46.05 -74.25 57.68
CA THR A 151 46.38 -75.18 58.78
C THR A 151 46.19 -76.63 58.35
N THR A 152 45.06 -76.97 57.71
CA THR A 152 44.76 -78.35 57.28
C THR A 152 45.71 -78.87 56.20
N VAL A 153 46.12 -78.00 55.26
CA VAL A 153 46.97 -78.36 54.12
C VAL A 153 48.45 -78.40 54.52
N TYR A 154 48.90 -77.47 55.36
CA TYR A 154 50.30 -77.36 55.77
C TYR A 154 50.65 -78.23 56.98
N ASP A 155 49.74 -78.54 57.92
CA ASP A 155 50.01 -79.51 59.00
C ASP A 155 50.05 -80.96 58.51
N LYS A 156 49.29 -81.31 57.45
CA LYS A 156 49.36 -82.66 56.83
C LYS A 156 50.66 -82.92 56.05
N ARG A 157 51.52 -81.91 55.87
CA ARG A 157 52.82 -82.02 55.18
C ARG A 157 54.03 -81.99 56.12
N ARG A 158 53.82 -82.05 57.44
CA ARG A 158 54.91 -82.12 58.44
C ARG A 158 54.98 -83.49 59.09
#